data_AF-A0A1V9YS35-F1
#
_entry.id   AF-A0A1V9YS35-F1
#
_cell.length_a   1.000
_cell.length_b   1.000
_cell.length_c   1.000
_cell.angle_alpha   90.00
_cell.angle_beta   90.00
_cell.angle_gamma   90.00
#
_symmetry.space_group_name_H-M   'P 1'
#
loop_
_entity.id
_entity.type
_entity.pdbx_description
1 polymer ?
#
loop_
_entity_poly.entity_id
_entity_poly.type
_entity_poly.pdbx_seq_one_letter_code
_entity_poly.pdbx_strand_id
1 'polypeptide(L)' 'MEIPGDDPKRRKPDITLAKFLNPWSLQQQLDWEPRVELEIGLQNTIEYFKSLDMRFYRKPTPHTAHKSSIQDKQL' A
#
# COMPACT_ATOMS: atom_id res chain seq x y z
N MET A 1 -4.37 12.25 -18.76
CA MET A 1 -3.45 11.76 -17.71
C MET A 1 -3.16 10.32 -18.05
N GLU A 2 -1.99 10.05 -18.62
CA GLU A 2 -1.56 8.67 -18.86
C GLU A 2 -1.13 8.07 -17.52
N ILE A 3 -1.62 6.86 -17.25
CA ILE A 3 -1.07 5.99 -16.20
C ILE A 3 0.41 5.75 -16.50
N PRO A 4 1.27 5.61 -15.48
CA PRO A 4 2.65 5.15 -15.70
C PRO A 4 2.60 3.89 -16.57
N GLY A 5 3.42 3.81 -17.63
CA GLY A 5 3.34 2.70 -18.58
C GLY A 5 3.53 1.31 -17.95
N ASP A 6 4.15 1.27 -16.76
CA ASP A 6 4.44 0.07 -15.98
C ASP A 6 3.25 -0.38 -15.09
N ASP A 7 2.21 0.43 -14.95
CA ASP A 7 1.10 0.14 -14.06
C ASP A 7 -0.04 -0.64 -14.75
N PRO A 8 -0.33 -1.88 -14.31
CA PRO A 8 -1.41 -2.65 -14.91
C PRO A 8 -2.76 -2.01 -14.58
N LYS A 9 -3.68 -1.98 -15.58
CA LYS A 9 -5.06 -1.48 -15.41
C LYS A 9 -5.81 -2.15 -14.25
N ARG A 10 -5.45 -3.39 -13.90
CA ARG A 10 -5.99 -4.13 -12.76
C ARG A 10 -4.86 -4.87 -12.06
N ARG A 11 -4.64 -4.54 -10.78
CA ARG A 11 -3.66 -5.25 -9.94
C ARG A 11 -4.29 -6.52 -9.38
N LYS A 12 -3.58 -7.64 -9.49
CA LYS A 12 -3.89 -8.92 -8.84
C LYS A 12 -2.57 -9.60 -8.48
N PRO A 13 -1.95 -9.25 -7.34
CA PRO A 13 -0.68 -9.83 -6.95
C PRO A 13 -0.85 -11.34 -6.69
N ASP A 14 0.09 -12.14 -7.19
CA ASP A 14 0.24 -13.53 -6.76
C ASP A 14 0.94 -13.54 -5.39
N ILE A 15 0.30 -14.17 -4.42
CA ILE A 15 0.75 -14.24 -3.02
C ILE A 15 1.30 -15.62 -2.65
N THR A 16 1.52 -16.51 -3.62
CA THR A 16 1.99 -17.89 -3.39
C THR A 16 3.26 -17.92 -2.54
N LEU A 17 4.22 -17.02 -2.76
CA LEU A 17 5.47 -16.96 -1.98
C LEU A 17 5.30 -16.45 -0.55
N ALA A 18 4.31 -15.58 -0.33
CA ALA A 18 4.03 -15.03 1.00
C ALA A 18 3.24 -16.04 1.87
N LYS A 19 2.35 -16.80 1.22
CA LYS A 19 1.65 -17.93 1.84
C LYS A 19 2.59 -19.12 2.09
N PHE A 20 3.39 -19.46 1.09
CA PHE A 20 4.18 -20.69 1.06
C PHE A 20 5.63 -20.35 0.82
N LEU A 21 6.52 -20.78 1.73
CA LEU A 21 7.93 -20.49 1.55
C LEU A 21 8.52 -21.17 0.32
N ASN A 22 9.47 -20.45 -0.27
CA ASN A 22 10.31 -20.92 -1.35
C ASN A 22 11.25 -22.06 -0.90
N PRO A 23 11.48 -23.10 -1.72
CA PRO A 23 12.34 -24.25 -1.38
C PRO A 23 13.82 -23.91 -1.12
N TRP A 24 14.28 -22.72 -1.53
CA TRP A 24 15.68 -22.30 -1.49
C TRP A 24 16.08 -21.57 -0.20
N SER A 25 15.12 -21.24 0.67
CA SER A 25 15.37 -20.55 1.93
C SER A 25 15.40 -21.56 3.07
N LEU A 26 16.54 -21.67 3.74
CA LEU A 26 16.78 -22.64 4.81
C LEU A 26 15.91 -22.40 6.07
N GLN A 27 15.17 -21.29 6.13
CA GLN A 27 14.43 -20.84 7.30
C GLN A 27 13.12 -20.14 6.90
N GLN A 28 12.00 -20.66 7.44
CA GLN A 28 10.76 -19.95 7.82
C GLN A 28 9.63 -19.78 6.80
N GLN A 29 8.61 -20.66 6.79
CA GLN A 29 7.28 -20.33 6.23
C GLN A 29 6.78 -18.97 6.76
N LEU A 30 6.52 -18.01 5.87
CA LEU A 30 6.01 -16.68 6.21
C LEU A 30 4.57 -16.76 6.71
N ASP A 31 3.83 -17.80 6.30
CA ASP A 31 2.44 -18.08 6.67
C ASP A 31 1.56 -16.82 6.64
N TRP A 32 1.79 -16.01 5.61
CA TRP A 32 1.20 -14.69 5.53
C TRP A 32 0.13 -14.65 4.44
N GLU A 33 -1.05 -14.21 4.86
CA GLU A 33 -2.15 -13.88 3.98
C GLU A 33 -2.96 -12.71 4.58
N PRO A 34 -3.72 -11.96 3.76
CA PRO A 34 -4.61 -10.94 4.29
C PRO A 34 -5.69 -11.57 5.17
N ARG A 35 -5.71 -11.20 6.45
CA ARG A 35 -6.67 -11.71 7.45
C ARG A 35 -7.88 -10.81 7.65
N VAL A 36 -7.84 -9.59 7.12
CA VAL A 36 -8.90 -8.59 7.28
C VAL A 36 -9.62 -8.42 5.95
N GLU A 37 -10.94 -8.60 5.98
CA GLU A 37 -11.79 -8.36 4.81
C GLU A 37 -11.81 -6.87 4.43
N LEU A 38 -12.07 -6.60 3.15
CA LEU A 38 -12.04 -5.24 2.62
C LEU A 38 -12.98 -4.30 3.38
N GLU A 39 -14.22 -4.71 3.61
CA GLU A 39 -15.22 -3.87 4.25
C GLU A 39 -14.85 -3.53 5.70
N ILE A 40 -14.40 -4.53 6.46
CA ILE A 40 -13.94 -4.36 7.85
C ILE A 40 -12.73 -3.40 7.87
N GLY A 41 -11.77 -3.60 6.97
CA GLY A 41 -10.60 -2.72 6.85
C GLY A 41 -10.98 -1.28 6.55
N LEU A 42 -11.96 -1.07 5.65
CA LEU A 42 -12.47 0.26 5.32
C LEU A 42 -13.18 0.92 6.49
N GLN A 43 -14.03 0.19 7.22
CA GLN A 43 -14.73 0.71 8.39
C GLN A 43 -13.74 1.20 9.46
N ASN A 44 -12.76 0.38 9.83
CA ASN A 44 -11.71 0.74 10.81
C ASN A 44 -10.91 1.96 10.35
N THR A 45 -10.59 2.05 9.05
CA THR A 45 -9.87 3.19 8.49
C THR A 45 -10.68 4.47 8.59
N ILE A 46 -11.97 4.41 8.26
CA ILE A 46 -12.88 5.56 8.35
C ILE A 46 -13.02 6.03 9.80
N GLU A 47 -13.19 5.10 10.74
CA GLU A 47 -13.28 5.42 12.16
C GLU A 47 -12.01 6.11 12.68
N TYR A 48 -10.84 5.59 12.32
CA TYR A 48 -9.57 6.23 12.64
C TYR A 48 -9.55 7.69 12.17
N PHE A 49 -9.85 7.95 10.89
CA PHE A 49 -9.83 9.31 10.34
C PHE A 49 -10.90 10.23 10.97
N LYS A 50 -12.08 9.70 11.29
CA LYS A 50 -13.12 10.47 12.01
C LYS A 50 -12.67 10.91 13.40
N SER A 51 -11.84 10.11 14.06
CA SER A 51 -11.33 10.40 15.41
C SER A 51 -10.18 11.41 15.43
N LEU A 52 -9.60 11.76 14.29
CA LEU A 52 -8.47 12.67 14.24
C LEU A 52 -8.89 14.11 14.54
N ASP A 53 -8.24 14.70 15.55
CA ASP A 53 -8.24 16.15 15.71
C ASP A 53 -7.21 16.77 14.76
N MET A 54 -7.73 17.40 13.71
CA MET A 54 -6.92 18.03 12.67
C MET A 54 -6.01 19.16 13.20
N ARG A 55 -6.29 19.72 14.37
CA ARG A 55 -5.42 20.74 14.99
C ARG A 55 -4.07 20.17 15.41
N PHE A 56 -4.02 18.88 15.73
CA PHE A 56 -2.82 18.18 16.18
C PHE A 56 -2.24 17.21 15.15
N TYR A 57 -2.92 17.06 14.01
CA TYR A 57 -2.45 16.18 12.95
C TYR A 57 -1.14 16.70 12.34
N ARG A 58 -0.09 15.88 12.40
CA ARG A 58 1.20 16.12 11.72
C ARG A 58 1.35 15.16 10.55
N LYS A 59 1.72 15.70 9.40
CA LYS A 59 2.02 14.88 8.21
C LYS A 59 3.14 13.87 8.54
N PRO A 60 3.00 12.58 8.19
CA PRO A 60 4.00 11.56 8.50
C PRO A 60 5.37 11.83 7.87
N THR A 61 5.36 12.45 6.69
CA THR A 61 6.58 12.82 5.97
C THR A 61 6.47 14.26 5.46
N PRO A 62 7.60 14.98 5.36
CA PRO A 62 7.61 16.32 4.78
C PRO A 62 7.40 16.30 3.26
N HIS A 63 7.76 15.19 2.62
CA HIS A 63 7.67 14.96 1.18
C HIS A 63 6.20 14.90 0.73
N THR A 64 5.92 15.40 -0.47
CA THR A 64 4.57 15.38 -1.03
C THR A 64 4.63 14.81 -2.44
N ALA A 65 3.89 13.72 -2.67
CA ALA A 65 4.01 12.89 -3.87
C ALA A 65 3.87 13.68 -5.20
N HIS A 66 3.10 14.76 -5.21
CA HIS A 66 2.93 15.60 -6.40
C HIS A 66 4.21 16.33 -6.84
N LYS A 67 5.19 16.55 -5.95
CA LYS A 67 6.45 17.22 -6.31
C LYS A 67 7.29 16.36 -7.26
N SER A 68 7.30 15.05 -7.06
CA SER A 68 8.02 14.09 -7.91
C SER A 68 7.37 13.98 -9.29
N SER A 69 6.04 13.90 -9.37
CA SER A 69 5.32 13.78 -10.64
C SER A 69 5.40 15.02 -11.55
N ILE A 70 5.77 16.18 -11.02
CA ILE A 70 6.05 17.39 -11.81
C ILE A 70 7.46 17.31 -12.42
N GLN A 71 8.40 16.73 -11.70
CA GLN A 71 9.81 16.61 -12.10
C GLN A 71 9.98 15.53 -13.18
N ASP A 72 9.24 14.42 -13.10
CA ASP A 72 9.22 13.35 -14.11
C ASP A 72 8.61 13.79 -15.45
N LYS A 73 7.83 14.87 -15.49
CA LYS A 73 7.22 15.42 -16.72
C LYS A 73 8.12 16.41 -17.48
N GLN A 74 9.24 16.80 -16.89
CA GLN A 74 10.18 17.79 -17.46
C GLN A 74 11.41 17.15 -18.10
N LEU A 75 11.49 15.80 -18.11
CA LEU A 75 12.55 15.01 -18.74
C LEU A 75 12.07 14.36 -20.04
#